data_AF-A0A9W8S025-F1
#
_entry.id   AF-A0A9W8S025-F1
#
_cell.length_a   1.000
_cell.length_b   1.000
_cell.length_c   1.000
_cell.angle_alpha   90.00
_cell.angle_beta   90.00
_cell.angle_gamma   90.00
#
_symmetry.space_group_name_H-M   'P 1'
#
loop_
_entity.id
_entity.type
_entity.pdbx_description
1 polymer ?
#
loop_
_entity_poly.entity_id
_entity_poly.type
_entity_poly.pdbx_seq_one_letter_code
_entity_poly.pdbx_strand_id
1 'polypeptide(L)'
;MPLYEISHSAPLTLSQKTSLAEAITDIHSNTFHVPRWYINVIFTDASLQQLFVGGRPLKRATNRITARVRNGGSRSKKAFQGLCSDINSSWNRIVHPEIDSSQLPPRELELGAIIITGELLAGLKVGFPVPAAGEEMAWAKEHFTSFKKRAELGDEDFIEYMAELEKKPEFKDISPA
;
A
#
# COMPACT_ATOMS: atom_id res chain seq x y z
N MET A 1 1.94 -8.46 -1.71
CA MET A 1 3.18 -7.72 -1.94
C MET A 1 2.95 -6.51 -2.85
N PRO A 2 1.96 -5.63 -2.60
CA PRO A 2 1.92 -4.37 -3.31
C PRO A 2 2.98 -3.39 -2.77
N LEU A 3 3.46 -2.51 -3.65
CA LEU A 3 4.32 -1.39 -3.31
C LEU A 3 3.65 -0.10 -3.78
N TYR A 4 3.37 0.80 -2.86
CA TYR A 4 2.86 2.14 -3.11
C TYR A 4 3.98 3.17 -2.95
N GLU A 5 4.32 3.83 -4.04
CA GLU A 5 5.33 4.88 -4.09
C GLU A 5 4.61 6.23 -4.19
N ILE A 6 4.73 7.04 -3.13
CA ILE A 6 4.10 8.36 -3.01
C ILE A 6 5.16 9.42 -3.27
N SER A 7 5.15 9.97 -4.48
CA SER A 7 5.98 11.10 -4.88
C SER A 7 5.23 12.38 -4.53
N HIS A 8 5.67 13.12 -3.53
CA HIS A 8 4.93 14.27 -3.01
C HIS A 8 5.77 15.56 -3.02
N SER A 9 5.14 16.66 -3.38
CA SER A 9 5.67 18.01 -3.22
C SER A 9 4.97 18.79 -2.11
N ALA A 10 3.77 18.34 -1.70
CA ALA A 10 3.11 18.83 -0.51
C ALA A 10 4.03 18.64 0.72
N PRO A 11 4.12 19.64 1.63
CA PRO A 11 4.93 19.55 2.84
C PRO A 11 4.24 18.66 3.90
N LEU A 12 4.18 17.36 3.62
CA LEU A 12 3.50 16.38 4.49
C LEU A 12 4.25 16.21 5.82
N THR A 13 3.53 16.43 6.92
CA THR A 13 4.02 16.11 8.27
C THR A 13 4.19 14.61 8.46
N LEU A 14 4.96 14.19 9.47
CA LEU A 14 5.09 12.78 9.82
C LEU A 14 3.71 12.15 10.13
N SER A 15 2.86 12.85 10.88
CA SER A 15 1.50 12.38 11.19
C SER A 15 0.67 12.14 9.93
N GLN A 16 0.74 13.04 8.95
CA GLN A 16 0.02 12.86 7.68
C GLN A 16 0.58 11.67 6.88
N LYS A 17 1.90 11.50 6.84
CA LYS A 17 2.52 10.34 6.18
C LYS A 17 2.08 9.03 6.84
N THR A 18 2.09 8.97 8.17
CA THR A 18 1.60 7.82 8.93
C THR A 18 0.12 7.54 8.64
N SER A 19 -0.74 8.56 8.70
CA SER A 19 -2.18 8.39 8.40
C SER A 19 -2.46 7.96 6.96
N LEU A 20 -1.68 8.45 5.98
CA LEU A 20 -1.80 8.03 4.59
C LEU A 20 -1.34 6.57 4.39
N ALA A 21 -0.22 6.18 5.00
CA ALA A 21 0.27 4.81 4.95
C ALA A 21 -0.74 3.83 5.56
N GLU A 22 -1.31 4.19 6.71
CA GLU A 22 -2.35 3.44 7.39
C GLU A 22 -3.59 3.28 6.49
N ALA A 23 -4.11 4.39 5.96
CA ALA A 23 -5.28 4.37 5.09
C ALA A 23 -5.09 3.51 3.83
N ILE A 24 -3.94 3.64 3.15
CA ILE A 24 -3.63 2.83 1.96
C ILE A 24 -3.54 1.35 2.32
N THR A 25 -2.93 1.03 3.46
CA THR A 25 -2.81 -0.33 3.98
C THR A 25 -4.17 -0.94 4.27
N ASP A 26 -5.04 -0.22 4.99
CA ASP A 26 -6.41 -0.62 5.28
C ASP A 26 -7.21 -0.88 4.00
N ILE A 27 -7.23 0.11 3.11
CA ILE A 27 -7.99 0.07 1.86
C ILE A 27 -7.55 -1.15 1.02
N HIS A 28 -6.25 -1.38 0.86
CA HIS A 28 -5.76 -2.54 0.08
C HIS A 28 -6.02 -3.88 0.79
N SER A 29 -5.70 -3.95 2.08
CA SER A 29 -5.90 -5.15 2.91
C SER A 29 -7.36 -5.60 2.86
N ASN A 30 -8.30 -4.68 3.09
CA ASN A 30 -9.72 -4.96 3.11
C ASN A 30 -10.26 -5.30 1.72
N THR A 31 -9.84 -4.56 0.67
CA THR A 31 -10.33 -4.80 -0.69
C THR A 31 -9.94 -6.19 -1.20
N PHE A 32 -8.73 -6.65 -0.89
CA PHE A 32 -8.19 -7.89 -1.44
C PHE A 32 -8.04 -9.03 -0.42
N HIS A 33 -8.49 -8.82 0.82
CA HIS A 33 -8.43 -9.80 1.92
C HIS A 33 -7.01 -10.36 2.13
N VAL A 34 -6.01 -9.48 2.09
CA VAL A 34 -4.59 -9.86 2.29
C VAL A 34 -4.10 -9.31 3.62
N PRO A 35 -3.22 -10.02 4.35
CA PRO A 35 -2.62 -9.50 5.57
C PRO A 35 -1.91 -8.16 5.39
N ARG A 36 -1.94 -7.32 6.43
CA ARG A 36 -1.45 -5.93 6.36
C ARG A 36 0.03 -5.84 6.06
N TRP A 37 0.81 -6.76 6.65
CA TRP A 37 2.25 -6.83 6.50
C TRP A 37 2.73 -6.93 5.04
N TYR A 38 1.88 -7.33 4.09
CA TYR A 38 2.24 -7.35 2.67
C TYR A 38 2.31 -5.99 1.97
N ILE A 39 1.68 -4.97 2.54
CA ILE A 39 1.55 -3.66 1.90
C ILE A 39 2.74 -2.79 2.28
N ASN A 40 3.43 -2.26 1.27
CA ASN A 40 4.57 -1.37 1.46
C ASN A 40 4.17 0.02 0.96
N VAL A 41 4.46 1.05 1.75
CA VAL A 41 4.21 2.45 1.38
C VAL A 41 5.50 3.24 1.59
N ILE A 42 5.96 3.92 0.54
CA ILE A 42 7.19 4.72 0.55
C ILE A 42 6.82 6.15 0.17
N PHE A 43 7.33 7.11 0.93
CA PHE A 43 7.20 8.53 0.62
C PHE A 43 8.53 9.08 0.09
N THR A 44 8.46 9.76 -1.05
CA THR A 44 9.59 10.45 -1.67
C THR A 44 9.25 11.92 -1.81
N ASP A 45 10.10 12.78 -1.25
CA ASP A 45 10.02 14.23 -1.49
C ASP A 45 10.43 14.52 -2.94
N ALA A 46 9.50 15.09 -3.69
CA ALA A 46 9.61 15.45 -5.08
C ALA A 46 9.40 16.96 -5.30
N SER A 47 9.50 17.77 -4.25
CA SER A 47 9.38 19.24 -4.32
C SER A 47 10.36 19.90 -5.29
N LEU A 48 11.53 19.28 -5.49
CA LEU A 48 12.57 19.75 -6.43
C LEU A 48 12.49 19.11 -7.83
N GLN A 49 11.56 18.17 -8.05
CA GLN A 49 11.44 17.52 -9.35
C GLN A 49 10.72 18.43 -10.36
N GLN A 50 11.26 18.49 -11.58
CA GLN A 50 10.62 19.22 -12.66
C GLN A 50 9.84 18.27 -13.58
N LEU A 51 8.51 18.34 -13.50
CA LEU A 51 7.64 17.61 -14.40
C LEU A 51 7.38 18.41 -15.68
N PHE A 52 7.30 17.73 -16.82
CA PHE A 52 6.90 18.31 -18.09
C PHE A 52 5.60 17.68 -18.56
N VAL A 53 4.63 18.50 -18.97
CA VAL A 53 3.33 18.05 -19.50
C VAL A 53 3.12 18.71 -20.86
N GLY A 54 2.84 17.90 -21.90
CA GLY A 54 2.73 18.40 -23.27
C GLY A 54 3.99 19.09 -23.78
N GLY A 55 5.17 18.63 -23.33
CA GLY A 55 6.47 19.21 -23.69
C GLY A 55 6.80 20.55 -23.03
N ARG A 56 5.99 21.03 -22.07
CA ARG A 56 6.26 22.27 -21.33
C ARG A 56 6.50 21.98 -19.85
N PRO A 57 7.43 22.70 -19.19
CA PRO A 57 7.62 22.54 -17.77
C PRO A 57 6.32 22.89 -17.08
N LEU A 58 5.82 21.95 -16.29
CA LEU A 58 4.68 22.20 -15.46
C LEU A 58 5.09 23.25 -14.44
N LYS A 59 4.41 24.39 -14.45
CA LYS A 59 4.73 25.51 -13.55
C LYS A 59 4.47 25.21 -12.06
N ARG A 60 4.01 24.00 -11.75
CA ARG A 60 3.60 23.56 -10.42
C ARG A 60 4.24 22.23 -10.09
N ALA A 61 4.54 22.04 -8.81
CA ALA A 61 4.89 20.74 -8.27
C ALA A 61 3.65 19.84 -8.22
N THR A 62 3.83 18.52 -8.24
CA THR A 62 2.69 17.57 -8.25
C THR A 62 2.86 16.51 -7.18
N ASN A 63 1.74 15.96 -6.73
CA ASN A 63 1.71 14.76 -5.92
C ASN A 63 1.20 13.60 -6.78
N ARG A 64 1.82 12.42 -6.67
CA ARG A 64 1.46 11.22 -7.41
C ARG A 64 1.65 9.98 -6.57
N ILE A 65 0.73 9.04 -6.71
CA ILE A 65 0.89 7.67 -6.20
C ILE A 65 1.06 6.74 -7.39
N THR A 66 2.14 5.97 -7.40
CA THR A 66 2.31 4.83 -8.29
C THR A 66 2.25 3.57 -7.45
N ALA A 67 1.42 2.59 -7.81
CA ALA A 67 1.33 1.33 -7.12
C ALA A 67 1.69 0.18 -8.05
N ARG A 68 2.61 -0.69 -7.62
CA ARG A 68 2.91 -1.95 -8.30
C ARG A 68 2.19 -3.06 -7.55
N VAL A 69 1.27 -3.72 -8.23
CA VAL A 69 0.43 -4.77 -7.65
C VAL A 69 0.51 -6.03 -8.50
N ARG A 70 0.13 -7.17 -7.92
CA ARG A 70 -0.05 -8.41 -8.70
C ARG A 70 -1.44 -8.42 -9.32
N ASN A 71 -1.50 -8.64 -10.63
CA ASN A 71 -2.72 -8.99 -11.34
C ASN A 71 -3.06 -10.48 -11.13
N GLY A 72 -4.33 -10.87 -11.31
CA GLY A 72 -4.81 -12.24 -11.17
C GLY A 72 -5.69 -12.51 -9.93
N GLY A 73 -6.13 -13.75 -9.79
CA GLY A 73 -7.12 -14.16 -8.78
C GLY A 73 -8.50 -13.54 -9.03
N SER A 74 -9.19 -13.14 -7.97
CA SER A 74 -10.50 -12.47 -8.02
C SER A 74 -10.43 -10.95 -8.26
N ARG A 75 -9.24 -10.40 -8.53
CA ARG A 75 -9.01 -8.94 -8.61
C ARG A 75 -9.49 -8.39 -9.95
N SER A 76 -10.52 -7.54 -9.92
CA SER A 76 -11.09 -6.93 -11.12
C SER A 76 -10.60 -5.49 -11.33
N LYS A 77 -10.65 -5.00 -12.57
CA LYS A 77 -10.42 -3.58 -12.89
C LYS A 77 -11.32 -2.65 -12.06
N LYS A 78 -12.59 -3.04 -11.86
CA LYS A 78 -13.56 -2.29 -11.04
C LYS A 78 -13.10 -2.16 -9.58
N ALA A 79 -12.55 -3.24 -9.01
CA ALA A 79 -12.00 -3.20 -7.66
C ALA A 79 -10.82 -2.22 -7.54
N PHE A 80 -9.89 -2.24 -8.52
CA PHE A 80 -8.78 -1.28 -8.54
C PHE A 80 -9.23 0.17 -8.78
N GLN A 81 -10.29 0.40 -9.56
CA GLN A 81 -10.87 1.74 -9.71
C GLN A 81 -11.49 2.25 -8.40
N GLY A 82 -12.20 1.39 -7.67
CA GLY A 82 -12.68 1.69 -6.32
C GLY A 82 -11.53 2.03 -5.37
N LEU A 83 -10.48 1.21 -5.39
CA LEU A 83 -9.25 1.44 -4.62
C LEU A 83 -8.64 2.82 -4.87
N CYS A 84 -8.53 3.24 -6.14
CA CYS A 84 -8.05 4.58 -6.48
C CYS A 84 -8.96 5.68 -5.92
N SER A 85 -10.27 5.50 -5.98
CA SER A 85 -11.25 6.45 -5.44
C SER A 85 -11.09 6.61 -3.93
N ASP A 86 -10.99 5.50 -3.20
CA ASP A 86 -10.89 5.51 -1.74
C ASP A 86 -9.56 6.11 -1.25
N ILE A 87 -8.46 5.83 -1.96
CA ILE A 87 -7.15 6.44 -1.70
C ILE A 87 -7.22 7.95 -1.96
N ASN A 88 -7.86 8.39 -3.04
CA ASN A 88 -8.00 9.81 -3.35
C ASN A 88 -8.83 10.56 -2.29
N SER A 89 -9.95 9.97 -1.85
CA SER A 89 -10.75 10.52 -0.75
C SER A 89 -9.96 10.59 0.56
N SER A 90 -9.15 9.57 0.86
CA SER A 90 -8.28 9.56 2.04
C SER A 90 -7.20 10.63 1.96
N TRP A 91 -6.61 10.84 0.78
CA TRP A 91 -5.67 11.93 0.55
C TRP A 91 -6.30 13.28 0.89
N ASN A 92 -7.46 13.58 0.32
CA ASN A 92 -8.14 14.86 0.53
C ASN A 92 -8.40 15.12 2.02
N ARG A 93 -8.93 14.11 2.73
CA ARG A 93 -9.23 14.21 4.16
C ARG A 93 -7.98 14.40 5.03
N ILE A 94 -6.85 13.81 4.67
CA ILE A 94 -5.64 13.81 5.51
C ILE A 94 -4.72 14.99 5.20
N VAL A 95 -4.57 15.35 3.92
CA VAL A 95 -3.60 16.37 3.48
C VAL A 95 -4.15 17.78 3.66
N HIS A 96 -5.46 17.97 3.49
CA HIS A 96 -6.09 19.28 3.66
C HIS A 96 -7.50 19.15 4.27
N PRO A 97 -7.58 18.74 5.56
CA PRO A 97 -8.85 18.46 6.25
C PRO A 97 -9.82 19.65 6.33
N GLU A 98 -9.28 20.87 6.27
CA GLU A 98 -10.06 22.12 6.35
C GLU A 98 -10.74 22.51 5.02
N ILE A 99 -10.45 21.79 3.93
CA ILE A 99 -11.01 22.09 2.60
C ILE A 99 -12.23 21.22 2.37
N ASP A 100 -13.38 21.85 2.13
CA ASP A 100 -14.62 21.16 1.81
C ASP A 100 -14.47 20.34 0.52
N SER A 101 -15.07 19.16 0.49
CA SER A 101 -15.10 18.27 -0.68
C SER A 101 -15.67 18.91 -1.96
N SER A 102 -16.43 20.01 -1.85
CA SER A 102 -16.97 20.77 -2.96
C SER A 102 -15.99 21.81 -3.53
N GLN A 103 -14.81 21.98 -2.92
CA GLN A 103 -13.80 22.94 -3.32
C GLN A 103 -12.55 22.25 -3.85
N LEU A 104 -11.88 22.90 -4.80
CA LEU A 104 -10.57 22.43 -5.25
C LEU A 104 -9.51 22.82 -4.21
N PRO A 105 -8.63 21.90 -3.81
CA PRO A 105 -7.51 22.26 -2.94
C PRO A 105 -6.51 23.17 -3.68
N PRO A 106 -5.66 23.90 -2.94
CA PRO A 106 -4.44 24.47 -3.51
C PRO A 106 -3.70 23.40 -4.32
N ARG A 107 -3.19 23.81 -5.48
CA ARG A 107 -2.65 22.85 -6.47
C ARG A 107 -1.47 22.05 -5.95
N GLU A 108 -0.70 22.61 -5.03
CA GLU A 108 0.40 21.95 -4.33
C GLU A 108 -0.06 20.85 -3.35
N LEU A 109 -1.32 20.88 -2.91
CA LEU A 109 -1.91 19.89 -2.02
C LEU A 109 -2.76 18.86 -2.78
N GLU A 110 -3.08 19.12 -4.04
CA GLU A 110 -3.85 18.24 -4.93
C GLU A 110 -3.08 16.94 -5.23
N LEU A 111 -3.78 15.79 -5.15
CA LEU A 111 -3.26 14.53 -5.67
C LEU A 111 -3.51 14.45 -7.18
N GLY A 112 -2.46 14.67 -7.97
CA GLY A 112 -2.58 14.81 -9.41
C GLY A 112 -2.80 13.50 -10.16
N ALA A 113 -2.34 12.37 -9.62
CA ALA A 113 -2.54 11.06 -10.25
C ALA A 113 -2.37 9.89 -9.27
N ILE A 114 -3.15 8.84 -9.49
CA ILE A 114 -2.96 7.50 -8.94
C ILE A 114 -2.84 6.52 -10.11
N ILE A 115 -1.73 5.83 -10.22
CA ILE A 115 -1.45 4.89 -11.32
C ILE A 115 -1.13 3.53 -10.71
N ILE A 116 -1.97 2.52 -10.99
CA ILE A 116 -1.75 1.15 -10.53
C ILE A 116 -1.35 0.28 -11.72
N THR A 117 -0.20 -0.37 -11.63
CA THR A 117 0.29 -1.33 -12.63
C THR A 117 0.27 -2.75 -12.09
N GLY A 118 -0.20 -3.69 -12.92
CA GLY A 118 -0.42 -5.09 -12.56
C GLY A 118 0.76 -6.02 -12.88
N GLU A 119 2.00 -5.59 -12.61
CA GLU A 119 3.21 -6.26 -13.11
C GLU A 119 4.16 -6.64 -11.95
N LEU A 120 3.99 -7.85 -11.42
CA LEU A 120 5.02 -8.50 -10.59
C LEU A 120 5.21 -9.93 -11.11
N LEU A 121 6.20 -10.10 -11.98
CA LEU A 121 6.52 -11.39 -12.61
C LEU A 121 7.18 -12.37 -11.64
N ALA A 122 8.09 -11.87 -10.81
CA ALA A 122 8.80 -12.63 -9.79
C ALA A 122 9.24 -11.71 -8.65
N GLY A 123 9.51 -12.27 -7.48
CA GLY A 123 10.06 -11.56 -6.35
C GLY A 123 10.32 -12.49 -5.18
N LEU A 124 11.16 -12.07 -4.26
CA LEU A 124 11.29 -12.68 -2.95
C LEU A 124 10.73 -11.69 -1.92
N LYS A 125 9.93 -12.20 -0.97
CA LYS A 125 9.72 -11.53 0.30
C LYS A 125 10.52 -12.27 1.34
N VAL A 126 11.46 -11.58 1.98
CA VAL A 126 12.25 -12.12 3.09
C VAL A 126 12.82 -13.53 2.86
N GLY A 127 13.32 -13.77 1.64
CA GLY A 127 13.90 -15.04 1.24
C GLY A 127 12.91 -16.07 0.65
N PHE A 128 11.60 -15.81 0.65
CA PHE A 128 10.59 -16.71 0.09
C PHE A 128 9.99 -16.15 -1.21
N PRO A 129 9.78 -16.99 -2.25
CA PRO A 129 9.08 -16.58 -3.47
C PRO A 129 7.73 -15.94 -3.15
N VAL A 130 7.42 -14.81 -3.78
CA VAL A 130 6.12 -14.17 -3.60
C VAL A 130 5.01 -15.04 -4.20
N PRO A 131 3.85 -15.20 -3.53
CA PRO A 131 2.79 -16.07 -4.04
C PRO A 131 2.09 -15.48 -5.27
N ALA A 132 1.25 -16.27 -5.94
CA ALA A 132 0.31 -15.73 -6.90
C ALA A 132 -0.71 -14.79 -6.21
N ALA A 133 -1.39 -13.96 -7.00
CA ALA A 133 -2.45 -13.11 -6.47
C ALA A 133 -3.65 -13.96 -5.99
N GLY A 134 -4.06 -13.78 -4.75
CA GLY A 134 -5.15 -14.56 -4.12
C GLY A 134 -4.65 -15.75 -3.29
N GLU A 135 -3.37 -16.10 -3.38
CA GLU A 135 -2.77 -17.22 -2.65
C GLU A 135 -2.02 -16.78 -1.38
N GLU A 136 -2.13 -15.51 -0.98
CA GLU A 136 -1.40 -14.95 0.16
C GLU A 136 -1.63 -15.73 1.48
N MET A 137 -2.82 -16.26 1.69
CA MET A 137 -3.16 -17.05 2.89
C MET A 137 -2.57 -18.46 2.83
N ALA A 138 -2.63 -19.12 1.67
CA ALA A 138 -2.05 -20.46 1.49
C ALA A 138 -0.52 -20.41 1.68
N TRP A 139 0.12 -19.41 1.09
CA TRP A 139 1.54 -19.13 1.27
C TRP A 139 1.92 -18.85 2.73
N ALA A 140 1.07 -18.10 3.44
CA ALA A 140 1.29 -17.82 4.85
C ALA A 140 1.22 -19.09 5.72
N LYS A 141 0.38 -20.06 5.36
CA LYS A 141 0.34 -21.38 6.01
C LYS A 141 1.58 -22.21 5.68
N GLU A 142 1.97 -22.25 4.40
CA GLU A 142 3.14 -23.01 3.94
C GLU A 142 4.41 -22.61 4.69
N HIS A 143 4.58 -21.32 4.97
CA HIS A 143 5.78 -20.79 5.60
C HIS A 143 5.57 -20.42 7.09
N PHE A 144 4.46 -20.80 7.70
CA PHE A 144 4.08 -20.40 9.06
C PHE A 144 5.16 -20.70 10.09
N THR A 145 5.73 -21.91 10.07
CA THR A 145 6.80 -22.32 11.00
C THR A 145 8.05 -21.44 10.86
N SER A 146 8.42 -21.07 9.63
CA SER A 146 9.55 -20.17 9.38
C SER A 146 9.29 -18.76 9.90
N PHE A 147 8.05 -18.27 9.75
CA PHE A 147 7.64 -16.96 10.25
C PHE A 147 7.57 -16.91 11.78
N LYS A 148 7.04 -17.96 12.40
CA LYS A 148 7.04 -18.13 13.85
C LYS A 148 8.46 -18.14 14.42
N LYS A 149 9.37 -18.89 13.79
CA LYS A 149 10.78 -18.92 14.20
C LYS A 149 11.44 -17.54 14.16
N ARG A 150 11.11 -16.70 13.17
CA ARG A 150 11.61 -15.31 13.13
C ARG A 150 11.06 -14.47 14.28
N ALA A 151 9.77 -14.57 14.57
CA ALA A 151 9.16 -13.89 15.71
C ALA A 151 9.82 -14.31 17.03
N GLU A 152 10.07 -15.61 17.23
CA GLU A 152 10.77 -16.15 18.40
C GLU A 152 12.23 -15.65 18.53
N LEU A 153 12.87 -15.31 17.41
CA LEU A 153 14.20 -14.71 17.36
C LEU A 153 14.20 -13.17 17.56
N GLY A 154 13.04 -12.57 17.84
CA GLY A 154 12.92 -11.14 18.17
C GLY A 154 12.71 -10.22 16.96
N ASP A 155 12.30 -10.77 15.81
CA ASP A 155 11.96 -9.97 14.63
C ASP A 155 10.58 -9.31 14.81
N GLU A 156 10.55 -8.01 15.14
CA GLU A 156 9.35 -7.24 15.50
C GLU A 156 8.26 -7.30 14.42
N ASP A 157 8.63 -7.20 13.14
CA ASP A 157 7.70 -7.30 12.01
C ASP A 157 6.98 -8.66 12.01
N PHE A 158 7.69 -9.73 12.37
CA PHE A 158 7.13 -11.07 12.45
C PHE A 158 6.34 -11.30 13.72
N ILE A 159 6.68 -10.67 14.84
CA ILE A 159 5.87 -10.72 16.05
C ILE A 159 4.46 -10.16 15.76
N GLU A 160 4.38 -8.98 15.14
CA GLU A 160 3.10 -8.38 14.77
C GLU A 160 2.35 -9.19 13.71
N TYR A 161 3.07 -9.65 12.67
CA TYR A 161 2.47 -10.43 11.60
C TYR A 161 1.90 -11.76 12.10
N MET A 162 2.61 -12.47 12.97
CA MET A 162 2.13 -13.71 13.58
C MET A 162 0.89 -13.47 14.46
N ALA A 163 0.89 -12.39 15.25
CA ALA A 163 -0.28 -12.00 16.04
C ALA A 163 -1.50 -11.64 15.16
N GLU A 164 -1.30 -11.14 13.93
CA GLU A 164 -2.38 -10.97 12.95
C GLU A 164 -2.88 -12.32 12.42
N LEU A 165 -1.97 -13.22 12.02
CA LEU A 165 -2.33 -14.52 11.46
C LEU A 165 -3.09 -15.40 12.45
N GLU A 166 -2.65 -15.48 13.70
CA GLU A 166 -3.26 -16.32 14.75
C GLU A 166 -4.71 -15.91 15.09
N LYS A 167 -5.10 -14.66 14.81
CA LYS A 167 -6.49 -14.19 14.97
C LYS A 167 -7.41 -14.72 13.86
N LYS A 168 -6.85 -15.13 12.71
CA LYS A 168 -7.63 -15.59 11.55
C LYS A 168 -8.03 -17.07 11.75
N PRO A 169 -9.29 -17.45 11.49
CA PRO A 169 -9.78 -18.82 11.67
C PRO A 169 -8.91 -19.90 11.02
N GLU A 170 -8.31 -19.58 9.87
CA GLU A 170 -7.51 -20.45 9.03
C GLU A 170 -6.20 -20.93 9.68
N PHE A 171 -5.78 -20.29 10.79
CA PHE A 171 -4.52 -20.55 11.50
C PHE A 171 -4.72 -21.16 12.89
N LYS A 172 -5.96 -21.33 13.37
CA LYS A 172 -6.25 -21.82 14.74
C LYS A 172 -5.76 -23.25 15.01
N ASP A 173 -5.68 -24.08 13.98
CA ASP A 173 -5.33 -25.50 14.09
C ASP A 173 -3.92 -25.83 13.59
N ILE A 174 -3.13 -24.82 13.21
CA ILE A 174 -1.76 -25.02 12.76
C ILE A 174 -0.89 -25.22 14.02
N SER A 175 -0.86 -26.47 14.50
CA SER A 175 0.02 -26.87 15.60
C SER A 175 1.48 -26.65 15.22
N PRO A 176 2.32 -26.16 16.14
CA PRO A 176 3.76 -26.18 15.94
C PRO A 176 4.20 -27.65 15.82
N ALA A 177 4.80 -28.00 14.69
CA ALA A 177 5.55 -29.23 14.53
C ALA A 177 6.85 -29.19 15.34
#